data_AF-A0A7K3Z0N5-F1
#
_entry.id   AF-A0A7K3Z0N5-F1
#
_cell.length_a   1.000
_cell.length_b   1.000
_cell.length_c   1.000
_cell.angle_alpha   90.00
_cell.angle_beta   90.00
_cell.angle_gamma   90.00
#
_symmetry.space_group_name_H-M   'P 1'
#
loop_
_entity.id
_entity.type
_entity.pdbx_description
1 polymer ?
#
loop_
_entity_poly.entity_id
_entity_poly.type
_entity_poly.pdbx_seq_one_letter_code
_entity_poly.pdbx_strand_id
1 'polypeptide(L)'
;MKQVPLVTREYRTVDYVSGPLVFVSDVKGASYGEIVKIRLGDGEERTGQVLDISDEHAVIQVYEGTRGIDTDVTTVRFLGEPARINVSLDMLGRVFTGVGKARDGRPEIIPEAVLDIAGMPINPTARDKPADFIQTGMSAIDGLDTLVRGQKLPIFSGAGLPASKLAAQIARQAKVLGEGEQFAVVFVAMGITHKEASFFMQDFERTGALDRVVFFMNLADDPTVERIAAPRCGLTVAEFLAFTHNLHVLVILTDMINYCEALREISTAREEVPGRRGYPGYMYTDLSTIYERAGRLKGRTGSITQIPILTMPDDDITHPVPDLTGYITEGQIV
;
A
#
# COMPACT_ATOMS: atom_id res chain seq x y z
N MET A 1 8.77 -23.42 17.64
CA MET A 1 7.70 -22.68 18.35
C MET A 1 8.34 -21.52 19.10
N LYS A 2 8.18 -20.27 18.63
CA LYS A 2 8.54 -19.10 19.46
C LYS A 2 7.52 -19.05 20.61
N GLN A 3 7.99 -19.05 21.85
CA GLN A 3 7.14 -18.83 23.03
C GLN A 3 6.44 -17.48 22.84
N VAL A 4 5.11 -17.48 22.76
CA VAL A 4 4.33 -16.23 22.84
C VAL A 4 4.44 -15.78 24.30
N PRO A 5 5.09 -14.63 24.59
CA PRO A 5 5.14 -14.15 25.95
C PRO A 5 3.70 -13.83 26.41
N LEU A 6 3.21 -14.53 27.44
CA LEU A 6 1.90 -14.28 28.06
C LEU A 6 1.83 -12.94 28.82
N VAL A 7 2.96 -12.20 28.86
CA VAL A 7 3.08 -10.94 29.59
C VAL A 7 2.89 -9.79 28.60
N THR A 8 1.76 -9.09 28.74
CA THR A 8 1.58 -7.78 28.11
C THR A 8 2.30 -6.73 28.96
N ARG A 9 3.17 -5.92 28.34
CA ARG A 9 3.84 -4.78 28.99
C ARG A 9 3.23 -3.47 28.47
N GLU A 10 2.81 -2.62 29.39
CA GLU A 10 2.39 -1.25 29.10
C GLU A 10 3.42 -0.31 29.73
N TYR A 11 3.88 0.66 28.94
CA TYR A 11 4.87 1.65 29.34
C TYR A 11 4.17 3.00 29.52
N ARG A 12 4.48 3.69 30.62
CA ARG A 12 4.04 5.07 30.92
C ARG A 12 5.21 6.06 30.89
N THR A 13 6.27 5.67 30.20
CA THR A 13 7.55 6.37 30.13
C THR A 13 7.65 7.13 28.80
N VAL A 14 6.59 7.87 28.46
CA VAL A 14 6.60 8.75 27.29
C VAL A 14 7.36 10.01 27.71
N ASP A 15 8.54 10.21 27.12
CA ASP A 15 9.44 11.29 27.53
C ASP A 15 9.08 12.61 26.83
N TYR A 16 8.85 12.55 25.52
CA TYR A 16 8.60 13.73 24.69
C TYR A 16 7.93 13.35 23.36
N VAL A 17 7.27 14.34 22.76
CA VAL A 17 6.50 14.22 21.52
C VAL A 17 6.94 15.32 20.55
N SER A 18 7.35 14.95 19.34
CA SER A 18 7.79 15.89 18.30
C SER A 18 7.19 15.57 16.96
N GLY A 19 6.42 16.51 16.40
CA GLY A 19 5.73 16.27 15.13
C GLY A 19 4.92 14.97 15.18
N PRO A 20 5.12 14.01 14.26
CA PRO A 20 4.44 12.71 14.28
C PRO A 20 5.13 11.63 15.16
N LEU A 21 6.20 11.98 15.88
CA LEU A 21 7.04 11.05 16.63
C LEU A 21 6.80 11.13 18.15
N VAL A 22 6.83 9.97 18.79
CA VAL A 22 6.74 9.78 20.25
C VAL A 22 7.97 9.02 20.72
N PHE A 23 8.64 9.54 21.75
CA PHE A 23 9.83 8.95 22.34
C PHE A 23 9.45 8.26 23.64
N VAL A 24 9.78 6.97 23.76
CA VAL A 24 9.45 6.15 24.93
C VAL A 24 10.73 5.57 25.53
N SER A 25 10.91 5.77 26.83
CA SER A 25 12.11 5.35 27.57
C SER A 25 11.92 4.04 28.31
N ASP A 26 13.03 3.44 28.74
CA ASP A 26 13.08 2.19 29.51
C ASP A 26 12.38 1.01 28.82
N VAL A 27 12.30 1.05 27.49
CA VAL A 27 11.65 0.03 26.69
C VAL A 27 12.55 -1.20 26.57
N LYS A 28 12.02 -2.37 26.96
CA LYS A 28 12.76 -3.63 26.87
C LYS A 28 12.11 -4.59 25.88
N GLY A 29 12.87 -5.01 24.89
CA GLY A 29 12.47 -6.04 23.93
C GLY A 29 11.56 -5.53 22.80
N ALA A 30 11.57 -4.23 22.51
CA ALA A 30 10.99 -3.71 21.28
C ALA A 30 11.81 -4.18 20.07
N SER A 31 11.13 -4.32 18.93
CA SER A 31 11.74 -4.67 17.64
C SER A 31 11.49 -3.57 16.61
N TYR A 32 12.46 -3.37 15.70
CA TYR A 32 12.30 -2.43 14.60
C TYR A 32 11.11 -2.83 13.73
N GLY A 33 10.27 -1.85 13.36
CA GLY A 33 9.08 -2.06 12.54
C GLY A 33 7.90 -2.70 13.26
N GLU A 34 8.01 -2.93 14.57
CA GLU A 34 6.94 -3.45 15.41
C GLU A 34 5.77 -2.47 15.55
N ILE A 35 4.54 -2.98 15.54
CA ILE A 35 3.36 -2.17 15.81
C ILE A 35 3.20 -1.92 17.30
N VAL A 36 2.83 -0.69 17.62
CA VAL A 36 2.46 -0.28 18.97
C VAL A 36 1.02 0.22 19.02
N LYS A 37 0.40 0.03 20.18
CA LYS A 37 -0.85 0.70 20.56
C LYS A 37 -0.56 1.78 21.57
N ILE A 38 -1.11 2.96 21.34
CA ILE A 38 -0.97 4.13 22.21
C ILE A 38 -2.36 4.45 22.74
N ARG A 39 -2.57 4.36 24.04
CA ARG A 39 -3.84 4.73 24.67
C ARG A 39 -3.67 6.06 25.40
N LEU A 40 -4.45 7.05 24.97
CA LEU A 40 -4.48 8.41 25.51
C LEU A 40 -5.28 8.44 26.82
N GLY A 41 -5.18 9.56 27.55
CA GLY A 41 -5.88 9.76 28.83
C GLY A 41 -7.41 9.83 28.72
N ASP A 42 -7.94 10.19 27.55
CA ASP A 42 -9.37 10.18 27.24
C ASP A 42 -9.91 8.78 26.84
N GLY A 43 -9.02 7.80 26.74
CA GLY A 43 -9.33 6.43 26.34
C GLY A 43 -9.25 6.17 24.84
N GLU A 44 -8.93 7.17 24.02
CA GLU A 44 -8.69 6.98 22.58
C GLU A 44 -7.49 6.05 22.37
N GLU A 45 -7.63 5.04 21.50
CA GLU A 45 -6.52 4.18 21.07
C GLU A 45 -6.03 4.60 19.69
N ARG A 46 -4.73 4.83 19.59
CA ARG A 46 -4.00 5.09 18.36
C ARG A 46 -2.99 3.99 18.07
N THR A 47 -2.59 3.92 16.81
CA THR A 47 -1.63 2.94 16.31
C THR A 47 -0.34 3.65 15.95
N GLY A 48 0.79 2.98 16.17
CA GLY A 48 2.06 3.48 15.69
C GLY A 48 2.99 2.35 15.29
N GLN A 49 4.16 2.73 14.79
CA GLN A 49 5.22 1.79 14.45
C GLN A 49 6.55 2.24 15.03
N VAL A 50 7.32 1.29 15.55
CA VAL A 50 8.68 1.53 16.01
C VAL A 50 9.58 1.80 14.81
N LEU A 51 10.14 3.00 14.77
CA LEU A 51 11.05 3.45 13.72
C LEU A 51 12.51 3.28 14.09
N ASP A 52 12.86 3.48 15.35
CA ASP A 52 14.23 3.35 15.81
C ASP A 52 14.26 2.89 17.26
N ILE A 53 15.33 2.20 17.63
CA ILE A 53 15.53 1.65 18.95
C ILE A 53 16.97 1.87 19.34
N SER A 54 17.16 2.54 20.46
CA SER A 54 18.44 2.69 21.15
C SER A 54 18.35 2.08 22.55
N ASP A 55 19.47 2.08 23.28
CA ASP A 55 19.49 1.62 24.68
C ASP A 55 18.65 2.52 25.61
N GLU A 56 18.45 3.79 25.24
CA GLU A 56 17.76 4.79 26.05
C GLU A 56 16.29 4.97 25.61
N HIS A 57 16.04 5.04 24.30
CA HIS A 57 14.75 5.39 23.73
C HIS A 57 14.32 4.48 22.58
N ALA A 58 13.02 4.19 22.53
CA ALA A 58 12.33 3.73 21.34
C ALA A 58 11.59 4.90 20.68
N VAL A 59 11.81 5.11 19.39
CA VAL A 59 11.15 6.15 18.59
C VAL A 59 9.98 5.54 17.86
N ILE A 60 8.79 6.08 18.09
CA ILE A 60 7.53 5.59 17.54
C ILE A 60 6.93 6.64 16.63
N GLN A 61 6.54 6.25 15.43
CA GLN A 61 5.72 7.08 14.56
C GLN A 61 4.25 6.77 14.75
N VAL A 62 3.46 7.77 15.11
CA VAL A 62 2.01 7.64 15.33
C VAL A 62 1.27 7.85 14.02
N TYR A 63 0.35 6.93 13.70
CA TYR A 63 -0.37 6.96 12.42
C TYR A 63 -1.44 8.05 12.43
N GLU A 64 -2.29 8.09 13.45
CA GLU A 64 -3.40 9.06 13.56
C GLU A 64 -2.94 10.45 14.05
N GLY A 65 -1.63 10.65 14.21
CA GLY A 65 -1.01 11.88 14.70
C GLY A 65 -0.89 11.95 16.23
N THR A 66 -0.20 12.99 16.71
CA THR A 66 0.24 13.11 18.10
C THR A 66 -0.59 14.08 18.96
N ARG A 67 -1.62 14.70 18.38
CA ARG A 67 -2.46 15.67 19.09
C ARG A 67 -3.17 15.01 20.28
N GLY A 68 -2.98 15.56 21.48
CA GLY A 68 -3.60 15.02 22.70
C GLY A 68 -2.80 13.90 23.38
N ILE A 69 -1.65 13.51 22.82
CA ILE A 69 -0.69 12.66 23.52
C ILE A 69 0.00 13.49 24.60
N ASP A 70 -0.09 13.01 25.83
CA ASP A 70 0.50 13.60 27.03
C ASP A 70 1.55 12.65 27.62
N THR A 71 2.57 13.18 28.31
CA THR A 71 3.68 12.38 28.86
C THR A 71 3.31 11.62 30.15
N ASP A 72 2.31 12.08 30.90
CA ASP A 72 1.98 11.58 32.24
C ASP A 72 0.94 10.46 32.19
N VAL A 73 -0.09 10.60 31.34
CA VAL A 73 -1.23 9.67 31.30
C VAL A 73 -1.19 8.67 30.15
N THR A 74 -0.43 8.95 29.09
CA THR A 74 -0.41 8.08 27.91
C THR A 74 0.28 6.76 28.22
N THR A 75 -0.33 5.67 27.75
CA THR A 75 0.24 4.32 27.85
C THR A 75 0.59 3.80 26.47
N VAL A 76 1.78 3.20 26.35
CA VAL A 76 2.27 2.60 25.11
C VAL A 76 2.43 1.10 25.30
N ARG A 77 1.85 0.33 24.38
CA ARG A 77 1.90 -1.13 24.36
C ARG A 77 2.54 -1.63 23.08
N PHE A 78 3.62 -2.36 23.23
CA PHE A 78 4.38 -3.02 22.17
C PHE A 78 3.72 -4.39 21.87
N LEU A 79 3.36 -4.66 20.61
CA LEU A 79 2.62 -5.86 20.22
C LEU A 79 3.51 -7.07 19.89
N GLY A 80 4.81 -6.86 19.68
CA GLY A 80 5.81 -7.88 19.33
C GLY A 80 5.73 -8.35 17.88
N GLU A 81 4.92 -7.71 17.05
CA GLU A 81 4.65 -8.12 15.67
C GLU A 81 4.75 -6.93 14.70
N PRO A 82 5.22 -7.16 13.46
CA PRO A 82 5.22 -6.12 12.42
C PRO A 82 3.80 -5.80 11.97
N ALA A 83 3.68 -4.80 11.09
CA ALA A 83 2.42 -4.48 10.45
C ALA A 83 1.88 -5.68 9.65
N ARG A 84 0.67 -6.13 9.98
CA ARG A 84 0.04 -7.27 9.33
C ARG A 84 -1.37 -6.92 8.85
N ILE A 85 -1.81 -7.65 7.83
CA ILE A 85 -3.17 -7.56 7.28
C ILE A 85 -3.85 -8.92 7.34
N ASN A 86 -5.14 -8.88 7.69
CA ASN A 86 -6.05 -10.01 7.60
C ASN A 86 -6.42 -10.24 6.13
N VAL A 87 -6.18 -11.45 5.61
CA VAL A 87 -6.48 -11.80 4.22
C VAL A 87 -7.50 -12.93 4.14
N SER A 88 -8.42 -12.84 3.19
CA SER A 88 -9.46 -13.82 2.89
C SER A 88 -9.96 -13.62 1.46
N LEU A 89 -10.51 -14.66 0.83
CA LEU A 89 -11.25 -14.50 -0.43
C LEU A 89 -12.46 -13.58 -0.28
N ASP A 90 -13.02 -13.47 0.92
CA ASP A 90 -14.17 -12.60 1.26
C ASP A 90 -13.84 -11.09 1.16
N MET A 91 -12.58 -10.73 0.85
CA MET A 91 -12.19 -9.36 0.54
C MET A 91 -12.66 -8.89 -0.84
N LEU A 92 -12.97 -9.81 -1.76
CA LEU A 92 -13.54 -9.47 -3.06
C LEU A 92 -14.90 -8.80 -2.87
N GLY A 93 -15.14 -7.67 -3.51
CA GLY A 93 -16.38 -6.90 -3.33
C GLY A 93 -16.43 -6.03 -2.08
N ARG A 94 -15.29 -5.86 -1.38
CA ARG A 94 -15.18 -5.05 -0.15
C ARG A 94 -14.30 -3.82 -0.35
N VAL A 95 -14.54 -2.83 0.50
CA VAL A 95 -13.78 -1.59 0.55
C VAL A 95 -13.08 -1.45 1.90
N PHE A 96 -11.80 -1.12 1.87
CA PHE A 96 -10.93 -1.02 3.03
C PHE A 96 -10.25 0.34 3.11
N THR A 97 -9.82 0.74 4.30
CA THR A 97 -8.86 1.84 4.51
C THR A 97 -7.47 1.41 4.05
N GLY A 98 -6.51 2.33 3.95
CA GLY A 98 -5.12 2.03 3.59
C GLY A 98 -4.37 1.13 4.58
N VAL A 99 -4.89 0.94 5.79
CA VAL A 99 -4.37 -0.05 6.78
C VAL A 99 -5.18 -1.35 6.81
N GLY A 100 -6.14 -1.54 5.90
CA GLY A 100 -6.90 -2.80 5.77
C GLY A 100 -8.10 -2.96 6.72
N LYS A 101 -8.59 -1.87 7.35
CA LYS A 101 -9.85 -1.89 8.12
C LYS A 101 -11.04 -1.73 7.18
N ALA A 102 -12.18 -2.37 7.46
CA ALA A 102 -13.36 -2.23 6.61
C ALA A 102 -13.88 -0.77 6.58
N ARG A 103 -14.16 -0.23 5.38
CA ARG A 103 -14.67 1.13 5.15
C ARG A 103 -16.08 1.17 4.54
N ASP A 104 -16.61 0.02 4.13
CA ASP A 104 -17.92 -0.11 3.49
C ASP A 104 -19.11 -0.24 4.47
N GLY A 105 -18.87 -0.12 5.78
CA GLY A 105 -19.92 -0.28 6.80
C GLY A 105 -20.44 -1.71 6.96
N ARG A 106 -19.81 -2.69 6.30
CA ARG A 106 -20.10 -4.11 6.48
C ARG A 106 -19.24 -4.69 7.61
N PRO A 107 -19.58 -5.88 8.15
CA PRO A 107 -18.80 -6.52 9.21
C PRO A 107 -17.33 -6.75 8.84
N GLU A 108 -16.49 -6.85 9.87
CA GLU A 108 -15.10 -7.27 9.71
C GLU A 108 -15.02 -8.65 9.06
N ILE A 109 -13.99 -8.84 8.23
CA ILE A 109 -13.74 -10.12 7.57
C ILE A 109 -13.22 -11.15 8.58
N ILE A 110 -13.55 -12.42 8.35
CA ILE A 110 -12.91 -13.53 9.06
C ILE A 110 -11.67 -13.91 8.26
N PRO A 111 -10.45 -13.69 8.78
CA PRO A 111 -9.23 -13.97 8.03
C PRO A 111 -9.02 -15.48 7.83
N GLU A 112 -8.62 -15.88 6.63
CA GLU A 112 -8.02 -17.18 6.35
C GLU A 112 -6.56 -17.22 6.83
N ALA A 113 -5.86 -16.09 6.67
CA ALA A 113 -4.49 -15.91 7.13
C ALA A 113 -4.24 -14.46 7.57
N VAL A 114 -3.15 -14.28 8.32
CA VAL A 114 -2.65 -12.97 8.74
C VAL A 114 -1.23 -12.84 8.21
N LEU A 115 -1.00 -11.90 7.29
CA LEU A 115 0.25 -11.77 6.53
C LEU A 115 0.94 -10.44 6.83
N ASP A 116 2.27 -10.45 6.82
CA ASP A 116 3.08 -9.22 6.92
C ASP A 116 2.93 -8.39 5.64
N ILE A 117 2.61 -7.10 5.80
CA ILE A 117 2.38 -6.21 4.65
C ILE A 117 3.67 -5.89 3.87
N ALA A 118 4.83 -6.02 4.52
CA ALA A 118 6.13 -5.80 3.88
C ALA A 118 6.37 -6.81 2.74
N GLY A 119 5.76 -7.99 2.84
CA GLY A 119 5.95 -9.08 1.89
C GLY A 119 7.38 -9.61 1.88
N MET A 120 7.71 -10.42 0.88
CA MET A 120 9.06 -10.92 0.65
C MET A 120 9.43 -10.77 -0.82
N PRO A 121 10.69 -10.41 -1.14
CA PRO A 121 11.13 -10.35 -2.52
C PRO A 121 11.08 -11.75 -3.15
N ILE A 122 10.56 -11.82 -4.37
CA ILE A 122 10.47 -13.07 -5.12
C ILE A 122 11.89 -13.52 -5.51
N ASN A 123 12.25 -14.77 -5.18
CA ASN A 123 13.51 -15.36 -5.61
C ASN A 123 13.62 -15.35 -7.15
N PRO A 124 14.68 -14.74 -7.73
CA PRO A 124 14.84 -14.66 -9.19
C PRO A 124 14.75 -16.01 -9.92
N THR A 125 15.22 -17.09 -9.30
CA THR A 125 15.18 -18.44 -9.88
C THR A 125 13.77 -19.03 -9.94
N ALA A 126 12.90 -18.60 -9.03
CA ALA A 126 11.51 -19.02 -8.94
C ALA A 126 10.59 -18.20 -9.87
N ARG A 127 11.04 -17.02 -10.34
CA ARG A 127 10.29 -16.21 -11.30
C ARG A 127 10.10 -16.95 -12.62
N ASP A 128 8.89 -16.86 -13.14
CA ASP A 128 8.58 -17.22 -14.51
C ASP A 128 8.51 -15.95 -15.38
N LYS A 129 8.71 -16.10 -16.69
CA LYS A 129 8.69 -14.96 -17.61
C LYS A 129 7.27 -14.40 -17.71
N PRO A 130 7.09 -13.07 -17.70
CA PRO A 130 5.81 -12.48 -18.09
C PRO A 130 5.41 -13.00 -19.48
N ALA A 131 4.19 -13.50 -19.57
CA ALA A 131 3.61 -14.06 -20.77
C ALA A 131 2.09 -13.94 -20.67
N ASP A 132 1.40 -14.15 -21.78
CA ASP A 132 -0.06 -14.08 -21.90
C ASP A 132 -0.63 -12.66 -21.82
N PHE A 133 -1.56 -12.38 -22.73
CA PHE A 133 -2.19 -11.08 -22.89
C PHE A 133 -3.25 -10.82 -21.80
N ILE A 134 -3.30 -9.57 -21.33
CA ILE A 134 -4.44 -9.03 -20.58
C ILE A 134 -5.15 -8.04 -21.48
N GLN A 135 -6.41 -8.32 -21.81
CA GLN A 135 -7.22 -7.40 -22.60
C GLN A 135 -7.70 -6.26 -21.71
N THR A 136 -7.19 -5.05 -21.94
CA THR A 136 -7.59 -3.84 -21.21
C THR A 136 -8.87 -3.22 -21.76
N GLY A 137 -9.23 -3.54 -23.02
CA GLY A 137 -10.38 -2.95 -23.71
C GLY A 137 -10.07 -1.61 -24.41
N MET A 138 -8.80 -1.21 -24.42
CA MET A 138 -8.34 0.03 -25.04
C MET A 138 -7.41 -0.27 -26.19
N SER A 139 -7.81 0.09 -27.41
CA SER A 139 -7.03 -0.24 -28.62
C SER A 139 -5.60 0.31 -28.61
N ALA A 140 -5.37 1.47 -27.98
CA ALA A 140 -4.02 2.02 -27.86
C ALA A 140 -3.13 1.12 -26.99
N ILE A 141 -3.63 0.66 -25.85
CA ILE A 141 -2.88 -0.23 -24.95
C ILE A 141 -2.82 -1.63 -25.55
N ASP A 142 -3.95 -2.22 -25.90
CA ASP A 142 -4.03 -3.60 -26.40
C ASP A 142 -3.25 -3.79 -27.71
N GLY A 143 -3.22 -2.78 -28.59
CA GLY A 143 -2.64 -2.85 -29.93
C GLY A 143 -1.20 -2.32 -30.06
N LEU A 144 -0.79 -1.33 -29.27
CA LEU A 144 0.54 -0.72 -29.38
C LEU A 144 1.43 -1.10 -28.19
N ASP A 145 0.91 -0.99 -26.97
CA ASP A 145 1.65 -1.18 -25.72
C ASP A 145 1.02 -2.29 -24.87
N THR A 146 0.97 -3.49 -25.45
CA THR A 146 0.21 -4.63 -24.92
C THR A 146 0.62 -4.99 -23.49
N LEU A 147 -0.36 -5.02 -22.58
CA LEU A 147 -0.14 -5.44 -21.20
C LEU A 147 -0.06 -6.97 -21.08
N VAL A 148 0.98 -7.46 -20.41
CA VAL A 148 1.26 -8.89 -20.22
C VAL A 148 1.06 -9.32 -18.76
N ARG A 149 0.65 -10.58 -18.52
CA ARG A 149 0.51 -11.11 -17.15
C ARG A 149 1.86 -11.17 -16.44
N GLY A 150 1.95 -10.56 -15.26
CA GLY A 150 3.19 -10.44 -14.49
C GLY A 150 3.98 -9.16 -14.75
N GLN A 151 3.58 -8.32 -15.71
CA GLN A 151 4.26 -7.08 -16.05
C GLN A 151 3.93 -5.95 -15.07
N LYS A 152 4.83 -4.97 -14.99
CA LYS A 152 4.61 -3.67 -14.33
C LYS A 152 4.67 -2.56 -15.38
N LEU A 153 3.51 -2.06 -15.80
CA LEU A 153 3.37 -1.05 -16.86
C LEU A 153 2.61 0.18 -16.33
N PRO A 154 3.31 1.25 -15.97
CA PRO A 154 2.71 2.44 -15.40
C PRO A 154 2.05 3.34 -16.45
N ILE A 155 1.16 4.21 -15.97
CA ILE A 155 0.56 5.30 -16.73
C ILE A 155 1.06 6.62 -16.16
N PHE A 156 1.73 7.41 -16.98
CA PHE A 156 2.18 8.75 -16.65
C PHE A 156 1.12 9.73 -17.13
N SER A 157 0.54 10.47 -16.20
CA SER A 157 -0.47 11.47 -16.48
C SER A 157 -0.02 12.85 -16.00
N GLY A 158 -0.88 13.84 -16.16
CA GLY A 158 -0.65 15.24 -15.84
C GLY A 158 -1.82 15.80 -15.05
N ALA A 159 -1.59 16.90 -14.33
CA ALA A 159 -2.63 17.50 -13.50
C ALA A 159 -3.82 17.94 -14.37
N GLY A 160 -5.01 17.45 -14.07
CA GLY A 160 -6.24 17.73 -14.84
C GLY A 160 -6.51 16.79 -16.02
N LEU A 161 -5.57 15.89 -16.35
CA LEU A 161 -5.83 14.81 -17.31
C LEU A 161 -6.73 13.72 -16.72
N PRO A 162 -7.47 12.95 -17.55
CA PRO A 162 -8.48 12.01 -17.09
C PRO A 162 -7.93 10.66 -16.58
N ALA A 163 -6.82 10.67 -15.83
CA ALA A 163 -6.18 9.45 -15.31
C ALA A 163 -7.14 8.57 -14.49
N SER A 164 -7.97 9.18 -13.65
CA SER A 164 -8.96 8.46 -12.82
C SER A 164 -10.02 7.77 -13.67
N LYS A 165 -10.45 8.37 -14.79
CA LYS A 165 -11.40 7.73 -15.72
C LYS A 165 -10.77 6.55 -16.43
N LEU A 166 -9.51 6.70 -16.84
CA LEU A 166 -8.72 5.65 -17.45
C LEU A 166 -8.54 4.45 -16.51
N ALA A 167 -8.17 4.71 -15.25
CA ALA A 167 -8.04 3.69 -14.20
C ALA A 167 -9.33 2.90 -13.99
N ALA A 168 -10.47 3.60 -13.86
CA ALA A 168 -11.77 2.98 -13.68
C ALA A 168 -12.20 2.16 -14.91
N GLN A 169 -11.92 2.66 -16.12
CA GLN A 169 -12.19 1.94 -17.36
C GLN A 169 -11.38 0.64 -17.44
N ILE A 170 -10.07 0.68 -17.15
CA ILE A 170 -9.21 -0.50 -17.16
C ILE A 170 -9.71 -1.50 -16.10
N ALA A 171 -9.99 -1.08 -14.87
CA ALA A 171 -10.51 -1.96 -13.81
C ALA A 171 -11.81 -2.69 -14.22
N ARG A 172 -12.67 -2.03 -15.02
CA ARG A 172 -13.92 -2.60 -15.52
C ARG A 172 -13.77 -3.49 -16.75
N GLN A 173 -12.86 -3.16 -17.66
CA GLN A 173 -12.75 -3.85 -18.94
C GLN A 173 -11.70 -4.95 -18.92
N ALA A 174 -10.72 -4.85 -18.01
CA ALA A 174 -9.65 -5.82 -17.87
C ALA A 174 -10.19 -7.23 -17.69
N LYS A 175 -9.72 -8.14 -18.55
CA LYS A 175 -10.03 -9.57 -18.49
C LYS A 175 -8.93 -10.40 -19.12
N VAL A 176 -8.88 -11.66 -18.73
CA VAL A 176 -8.15 -12.71 -19.41
C VAL A 176 -9.06 -13.38 -20.45
N LEU A 177 -8.48 -13.82 -21.57
CA LEU A 177 -9.24 -14.47 -22.66
C LEU A 177 -9.50 -15.97 -22.41
N GLY A 178 -8.78 -16.59 -21.47
CA GLY A 178 -8.90 -18.02 -21.17
C GLY A 178 -10.23 -18.37 -20.50
N GLU A 179 -10.86 -19.45 -20.93
CA GLU A 179 -12.06 -19.99 -20.28
C GLU A 179 -11.69 -20.62 -18.92
N GLY A 180 -12.41 -20.27 -17.85
CA GLY A 180 -12.23 -20.84 -16.52
C GLY A 180 -11.12 -20.21 -15.66
N GLU A 181 -10.40 -19.21 -16.17
CA GLU A 181 -9.43 -18.46 -15.39
C GLU A 181 -10.12 -17.37 -14.55
N GLN A 182 -9.84 -17.34 -13.25
CA GLN A 182 -10.37 -16.33 -12.35
C GLN A 182 -9.51 -15.07 -12.38
N PHE A 183 -10.16 -13.92 -12.54
CA PHE A 183 -9.52 -12.62 -12.62
C PHE A 183 -10.06 -11.69 -11.54
N ALA A 184 -9.16 -11.07 -10.77
CA ALA A 184 -9.49 -10.11 -9.74
C ALA A 184 -8.71 -8.81 -9.96
N VAL A 185 -9.27 -7.72 -9.44
CA VAL A 185 -8.63 -6.41 -9.46
C VAL A 185 -8.39 -5.97 -8.02
N VAL A 186 -7.16 -5.59 -7.69
CA VAL A 186 -6.88 -4.88 -6.43
C VAL A 186 -6.66 -3.43 -6.77
N PHE A 187 -7.60 -2.58 -6.37
CA PHE A 187 -7.54 -1.15 -6.63
C PHE A 187 -7.05 -0.45 -5.36
N VAL A 188 -5.97 0.30 -5.44
CA VAL A 188 -5.39 1.04 -4.31
C VAL A 188 -5.38 2.52 -4.65
N ALA A 189 -6.26 3.26 -3.98
CA ALA A 189 -6.30 4.71 -4.04
C ALA A 189 -5.54 5.34 -2.86
N MET A 190 -4.64 6.28 -3.15
CA MET A 190 -3.70 6.91 -2.22
C MET A 190 -3.80 8.43 -2.32
N GLY A 191 -4.24 9.07 -1.23
CA GLY A 191 -4.36 10.53 -1.15
C GLY A 191 -5.36 11.13 -2.13
N ILE A 192 -6.39 10.38 -2.54
CA ILE A 192 -7.38 10.88 -3.51
C ILE A 192 -8.40 11.80 -2.84
N THR A 193 -9.02 12.67 -3.61
CA THR A 193 -10.08 13.55 -3.10
C THR A 193 -11.38 12.77 -2.87
N HIS A 194 -12.26 13.26 -1.98
CA HIS A 194 -13.60 12.69 -1.80
C HIS A 194 -14.41 12.60 -3.10
N LYS A 195 -14.20 13.55 -4.02
CA LYS A 195 -14.87 13.57 -5.33
C LYS A 195 -14.43 12.40 -6.20
N GLU A 196 -13.13 12.11 -6.23
CA GLU A 196 -12.57 10.98 -6.97
C GLU A 196 -12.97 9.66 -6.34
N ALA A 197 -12.93 9.57 -5.01
CA ALA A 197 -13.37 8.37 -4.28
C ALA A 197 -14.83 8.04 -4.59
N SER A 198 -15.70 9.05 -4.55
CA SER A 198 -17.11 8.91 -4.91
C SER A 198 -17.29 8.49 -6.37
N PHE A 199 -16.47 9.03 -7.28
CA PHE A 199 -16.49 8.64 -8.69
C PHE A 199 -16.13 7.15 -8.88
N PHE A 200 -15.06 6.66 -8.25
CA PHE A 200 -14.66 5.25 -8.35
C PHE A 200 -15.73 4.32 -7.78
N MET A 201 -16.26 4.64 -6.59
CA MET A 201 -17.32 3.86 -5.95
C MET A 201 -18.55 3.75 -6.85
N GLN A 202 -19.05 4.88 -7.35
CA GLN A 202 -20.22 4.90 -8.24
C GLN A 202 -19.97 4.14 -9.55
N ASP A 203 -18.77 4.24 -10.12
CA ASP A 203 -18.45 3.54 -11.37
C ASP A 203 -18.36 2.02 -11.18
N PHE A 204 -17.78 1.56 -10.07
CA PHE A 204 -17.70 0.13 -9.74
C PHE A 204 -19.05 -0.48 -9.37
N GLU A 205 -19.89 0.24 -8.61
CA GLU A 205 -21.25 -0.20 -8.26
C GLU A 205 -22.15 -0.27 -9.51
N ARG A 206 -22.15 0.79 -10.33
CA ARG A 206 -23.00 0.88 -11.53
C ARG A 206 -22.74 -0.25 -12.53
N THR A 207 -21.51 -0.73 -12.60
CA THR A 207 -21.10 -1.72 -13.61
C THR A 207 -21.04 -3.15 -13.08
N GLY A 208 -21.31 -3.37 -11.79
CA GLY A 208 -21.15 -4.67 -11.15
C GLY A 208 -19.69 -5.14 -11.08
N ALA A 209 -18.71 -4.28 -11.39
CA ALA A 209 -17.30 -4.62 -11.32
C ALA A 209 -16.82 -4.78 -9.86
N LEU A 210 -17.57 -4.23 -8.90
CA LEU A 210 -17.21 -4.28 -7.49
C LEU A 210 -17.00 -5.72 -6.99
N ASP A 211 -17.83 -6.69 -7.41
CA ASP A 211 -17.78 -8.08 -6.92
C ASP A 211 -16.43 -8.79 -7.13
N ARG A 212 -15.60 -8.32 -8.07
CA ARG A 212 -14.26 -8.84 -8.36
C ARG A 212 -13.13 -7.88 -7.99
N VAL A 213 -13.47 -6.76 -7.35
CA VAL A 213 -12.53 -5.71 -6.95
C VAL A 213 -12.35 -5.74 -5.44
N VAL A 214 -11.10 -5.74 -4.99
CA VAL A 214 -10.73 -5.35 -3.62
C VAL A 214 -10.31 -3.90 -3.66
N PHE A 215 -11.02 -3.00 -2.98
CA PHE A 215 -10.72 -1.56 -3.04
C PHE A 215 -10.11 -1.06 -1.73
N PHE A 216 -8.84 -0.65 -1.77
CA PHE A 216 -8.19 0.11 -0.71
C PHE A 216 -8.33 1.61 -1.01
N MET A 217 -8.95 2.33 -0.09
CA MET A 217 -9.26 3.76 -0.23
C MET A 217 -8.60 4.56 0.91
N ASN A 218 -7.53 5.27 0.56
CA ASN A 218 -6.91 6.31 1.37
C ASN A 218 -7.20 7.69 0.74
N LEU A 219 -7.87 8.55 1.51
CA LEU A 219 -8.22 9.91 1.12
C LEU A 219 -7.08 10.90 1.39
N ALA A 220 -7.20 12.11 0.84
CA ALA A 220 -6.23 13.18 1.02
C ALA A 220 -6.13 13.67 2.49
N ASP A 221 -7.23 13.59 3.24
CA ASP A 221 -7.34 13.97 4.66
C ASP A 221 -7.03 12.81 5.63
N ASP A 222 -6.94 11.58 5.12
CA ASP A 222 -6.48 10.43 5.90
C ASP A 222 -4.96 10.56 6.19
N PRO A 223 -4.45 9.94 7.27
CA PRO A 223 -3.06 10.11 7.66
C PRO A 223 -2.05 9.65 6.60
N THR A 224 -0.90 10.34 6.54
CA THR A 224 0.13 10.10 5.53
C THR A 224 0.81 8.74 5.69
N VAL A 225 0.90 8.21 6.91
CA VAL A 225 1.45 6.87 7.16
C VAL A 225 0.54 5.78 6.60
N GLU A 226 -0.78 5.96 6.64
CA GLU A 226 -1.74 5.05 6.01
C GLU A 226 -1.54 4.99 4.49
N ARG A 227 -1.18 6.13 3.87
CA ARG A 227 -0.84 6.20 2.45
C ARG A 227 0.36 5.33 2.08
N ILE A 228 1.34 5.21 2.99
CA ILE A 228 2.53 4.36 2.79
C ILE A 228 2.21 2.88 3.00
N ALA A 229 1.27 2.57 3.89
CA ALA A 229 0.81 1.21 4.15
C ALA A 229 -0.15 0.69 3.05
N ALA A 230 -0.94 1.57 2.42
CA ALA A 230 -1.96 1.21 1.43
C ALA A 230 -1.45 0.32 0.27
N PRO A 231 -0.37 0.68 -0.47
CA PRO A 231 0.11 -0.18 -1.55
C PRO A 231 0.65 -1.51 -1.03
N ARG A 232 1.27 -1.52 0.15
CA ARG A 232 1.78 -2.74 0.80
C ARG A 232 0.64 -3.68 1.20
N CYS A 233 -0.45 -3.14 1.75
CA CYS A 233 -1.66 -3.89 2.05
C CYS A 233 -2.27 -4.48 0.77
N GLY A 234 -2.48 -3.65 -0.26
CA GLY A 234 -3.04 -4.08 -1.54
C GLY A 234 -2.21 -5.17 -2.21
N LEU A 235 -0.89 -5.02 -2.25
CA LEU A 235 0.01 -6.03 -2.83
C LEU A 235 0.03 -7.33 -2.03
N THR A 236 -0.12 -7.27 -0.70
CA THR A 236 -0.20 -8.47 0.14
C THR A 236 -1.48 -9.25 -0.13
N VAL A 237 -2.61 -8.55 -0.32
CA VAL A 237 -3.85 -9.20 -0.78
C VAL A 237 -3.67 -9.75 -2.19
N ALA A 238 -3.03 -9.02 -3.09
CA ALA A 238 -2.77 -9.48 -4.46
C ALA A 238 -1.92 -10.76 -4.49
N GLU A 239 -0.86 -10.84 -3.67
CA GLU A 239 -0.03 -12.03 -3.52
C GLU A 239 -0.81 -13.21 -2.93
N PHE A 240 -1.66 -12.96 -1.95
CA PHE A 240 -2.54 -13.97 -1.39
C PHE A 240 -3.48 -14.54 -2.45
N LEU A 241 -4.22 -13.68 -3.15
CA LEU A 241 -5.15 -14.07 -4.22
C LEU A 241 -4.42 -14.78 -5.38
N ALA A 242 -3.29 -14.25 -5.82
CA ALA A 242 -2.58 -14.79 -6.97
C ALA A 242 -1.85 -16.09 -6.65
N PHE A 243 -1.06 -16.12 -5.58
CA PHE A 243 -0.18 -17.25 -5.34
C PHE A 243 -0.85 -18.33 -4.48
N THR A 244 -1.73 -17.99 -3.54
CA THR A 244 -2.43 -19.00 -2.72
C THR A 244 -3.66 -19.54 -3.43
N HIS A 245 -4.44 -18.66 -4.05
CA HIS A 245 -5.71 -19.01 -4.68
C HIS A 245 -5.66 -19.11 -6.20
N ASN A 246 -4.49 -18.90 -6.81
CA ASN A 246 -4.26 -19.08 -8.24
C ASN A 246 -5.03 -18.10 -9.17
N LEU A 247 -5.43 -16.93 -8.66
CA LEU A 247 -6.08 -15.90 -9.46
C LEU A 247 -5.07 -15.12 -10.32
N HIS A 248 -5.54 -14.59 -11.45
CA HIS A 248 -4.83 -13.51 -12.14
C HIS A 248 -5.28 -12.17 -11.54
N VAL A 249 -4.34 -11.46 -10.94
CA VAL A 249 -4.62 -10.22 -10.22
C VAL A 249 -4.02 -9.04 -10.98
N LEU A 250 -4.86 -8.07 -11.29
CA LEU A 250 -4.44 -6.76 -11.76
C LEU A 250 -4.47 -5.77 -10.60
N VAL A 251 -3.32 -5.21 -10.26
CA VAL A 251 -3.19 -4.20 -9.21
C VAL A 251 -3.09 -2.82 -9.86
N ILE A 252 -4.01 -1.93 -9.50
CA ILE A 252 -3.98 -0.54 -9.94
C ILE A 252 -3.64 0.32 -8.74
N LEU A 253 -2.53 1.08 -8.83
CA LEU A 253 -2.06 1.96 -7.76
C LEU A 253 -2.25 3.40 -8.23
N THR A 254 -3.06 4.22 -7.56
CA THR A 254 -3.28 5.62 -7.95
C THR A 254 -3.44 6.51 -6.71
N ASP A 255 -2.76 7.63 -6.52
CA ASP A 255 -1.70 8.20 -7.35
C ASP A 255 -0.34 8.01 -6.64
N MET A 256 0.66 7.52 -7.37
CA MET A 256 2.02 7.33 -6.84
C MET A 256 2.72 8.65 -6.52
N ILE A 257 2.31 9.80 -7.07
CA ILE A 257 2.85 11.10 -6.65
C ILE A 257 2.49 11.38 -5.19
N ASN A 258 1.24 11.09 -4.79
CA ASN A 258 0.78 11.28 -3.42
C ASN A 258 1.49 10.35 -2.44
N TYR A 259 1.84 9.14 -2.89
CA TYR A 259 2.70 8.22 -2.14
C TYR A 259 4.11 8.81 -1.93
N CYS A 260 4.74 9.32 -3.00
CA CYS A 260 6.09 9.91 -2.91
C CYS A 260 6.10 11.19 -2.06
N GLU A 261 5.03 11.99 -2.13
CA GLU A 261 4.84 13.16 -1.26
C GLU A 261 4.71 12.77 0.22
N ALA A 262 3.93 11.73 0.53
CA ALA A 262 3.86 11.21 1.90
C ALA A 262 5.22 10.67 2.38
N LEU A 263 5.98 10.00 1.51
CA LEU A 263 7.33 9.53 1.84
C LEU A 263 8.28 10.72 2.13
N ARG A 264 8.19 11.79 1.33
CA ARG A 264 8.94 13.03 1.52
C ARG A 264 8.58 13.74 2.83
N GLU A 265 7.29 13.81 3.16
CA GLU A 265 6.80 14.40 4.40
C GLU A 265 7.35 13.66 5.63
N ILE A 266 7.31 12.33 5.61
CA ILE A 266 7.84 11.51 6.70
C ILE A 266 9.36 11.66 6.83
N SER A 267 10.08 11.64 5.70
CA SER A 267 11.53 11.85 5.69
C SER A 267 11.92 13.22 6.29
N THR A 268 11.14 14.26 5.95
CA THR A 268 11.33 15.60 6.52
C THR A 268 11.03 15.64 8.01
N ALA A 269 9.96 14.99 8.45
CA ALA A 269 9.60 14.88 9.86
C ALA A 269 10.61 14.08 10.69
N ARG A 270 11.41 13.22 10.04
CA ARG A 270 12.54 12.48 10.62
C ARG A 270 13.87 13.25 10.55
N GLU A 271 13.86 14.48 10.02
CA GLU A 271 15.06 15.28 9.80
C GLU A 271 16.13 14.56 8.95
N GLU A 272 15.69 13.68 8.05
CA GLU A 272 16.59 12.99 7.11
C GLU A 272 17.13 13.99 6.07
N VAL A 273 18.37 13.76 5.62
CA VAL A 273 18.98 14.62 4.59
C VAL A 273 18.24 14.42 3.26
N PRO A 274 17.65 15.48 2.68
CA PRO A 274 16.90 15.36 1.44
C PRO A 274 17.83 15.06 0.27
N GLY A 275 17.35 14.23 -0.65
CA GLY A 275 17.97 13.94 -1.94
C GLY A 275 17.53 14.91 -3.05
N ARG A 276 17.46 14.40 -4.28
CA ARG A 276 17.14 15.20 -5.48
C ARG A 276 15.72 15.78 -5.40
N ARG A 277 15.61 17.11 -5.63
CA ARG A 277 14.37 17.89 -5.52
C ARG A 277 13.61 17.72 -4.19
N GLY A 278 14.32 17.41 -3.10
CA GLY A 278 13.72 17.31 -1.77
C GLY A 278 13.11 15.95 -1.42
N TYR A 279 13.15 14.96 -2.33
CA TYR A 279 12.68 13.60 -2.03
C TYR A 279 13.74 12.79 -1.25
N PRO A 280 13.35 11.73 -0.54
CA PRO A 280 14.28 10.89 0.22
C PRO A 280 15.29 10.19 -0.71
N GLY A 281 16.55 10.06 -0.25
CA GLY A 281 17.61 9.42 -1.04
C GLY A 281 17.33 7.95 -1.39
N TYR A 282 16.51 7.26 -0.60
CA TYR A 282 16.12 5.86 -0.79
C TYR A 282 14.85 5.65 -1.62
N MET A 283 14.25 6.72 -2.20
CA MET A 283 12.98 6.63 -2.92
C MET A 283 12.98 5.56 -4.03
N TYR A 284 14.11 5.40 -4.75
CA TYR A 284 14.26 4.32 -5.74
C TYR A 284 14.09 2.92 -5.13
N THR A 285 14.73 2.68 -3.99
CA THR A 285 14.69 1.38 -3.31
C THR A 285 13.31 1.14 -2.73
N ASP A 286 12.70 2.16 -2.13
CA ASP A 286 11.34 2.07 -1.58
C ASP A 286 10.30 1.74 -2.65
N LEU A 287 10.29 2.46 -3.78
CA LEU A 287 9.42 2.15 -4.92
C LEU A 287 9.69 0.75 -5.48
N SER A 288 10.95 0.30 -5.50
CA SER A 288 11.30 -1.05 -5.93
C SER A 288 10.65 -2.12 -5.05
N THR A 289 10.51 -1.89 -3.73
CA THR A 289 9.83 -2.83 -2.84
C THR A 289 8.34 -3.03 -3.16
N ILE A 290 7.73 -2.06 -3.86
CA ILE A 290 6.33 -2.12 -4.32
C ILE A 290 6.29 -2.77 -5.72
N TYR A 291 7.01 -2.20 -6.68
CA TYR A 291 6.90 -2.58 -8.08
C TYR A 291 7.45 -3.99 -8.36
N GLU A 292 8.50 -4.41 -7.66
CA GLU A 292 9.08 -5.76 -7.85
C GLU A 292 8.22 -6.89 -7.27
N ARG A 293 7.11 -6.59 -6.57
CA ARG A 293 6.13 -7.61 -6.15
C ARG A 293 5.29 -8.12 -7.31
N ALA A 294 5.32 -7.46 -8.48
CA ALA A 294 4.73 -7.97 -9.71
C ALA A 294 5.49 -9.19 -10.25
N GLY A 295 4.77 -10.10 -10.91
CA GLY A 295 5.38 -11.21 -11.61
C GLY A 295 4.56 -12.49 -11.62
N ARG A 296 5.22 -13.55 -12.11
CA ARG A 296 4.72 -14.93 -12.16
C ARG A 296 5.70 -15.85 -11.46
N LEU A 297 5.20 -16.95 -10.90
CA LEU A 297 6.01 -17.97 -10.24
C LEU A 297 5.95 -19.28 -11.02
N LYS A 298 7.09 -19.95 -11.17
CA LYS A 298 7.15 -21.29 -11.78
C LYS A 298 6.31 -22.26 -10.97
N GLY A 299 5.44 -23.02 -11.65
CA GLY A 299 4.57 -24.00 -11.02
C GLY A 299 3.35 -23.42 -10.31
N ARG A 300 3.09 -22.11 -10.41
CA ARG A 300 1.80 -21.50 -10.01
C ARG A 300 1.13 -20.89 -11.23
N THR A 301 -0.19 -20.96 -11.29
CA THR A 301 -0.95 -20.43 -12.42
C THR A 301 -1.25 -18.94 -12.25
N GLY A 302 -1.50 -18.49 -11.02
CA GLY A 302 -1.80 -17.09 -10.75
C GLY A 302 -0.64 -16.13 -11.03
N SER A 303 -0.98 -14.86 -11.19
CA SER A 303 -0.04 -13.81 -11.60
C SER A 303 -0.42 -12.47 -11.00
N ILE A 304 0.58 -11.61 -10.77
CA ILE A 304 0.36 -10.22 -10.32
C ILE A 304 0.86 -9.28 -11.40
N THR A 305 -0.04 -8.55 -12.01
CA THR A 305 0.27 -7.44 -12.95
C THR A 305 0.03 -6.12 -12.24
N GLN A 306 0.89 -5.14 -12.44
CA GLN A 306 0.75 -3.82 -11.85
C GLN A 306 0.58 -2.74 -12.90
N ILE A 307 -0.36 -1.82 -12.66
CA ILE A 307 -0.50 -0.54 -13.36
C ILE A 307 -0.41 0.57 -12.31
N PRO A 308 0.81 1.04 -12.00
CA PRO A 308 0.98 2.26 -11.24
C PRO A 308 0.55 3.47 -12.07
N ILE A 309 -0.21 4.37 -11.50
CA ILE A 309 -0.64 5.61 -12.12
C ILE A 309 0.01 6.74 -11.35
N LEU A 310 0.71 7.62 -12.08
CA LEU A 310 1.35 8.78 -11.49
C LEU A 310 1.02 10.05 -12.24
N THR A 311 0.78 11.13 -11.50
CA THR A 311 0.70 12.48 -12.07
C THR A 311 2.07 13.14 -12.04
N MET A 312 2.58 13.52 -13.22
CA MET A 312 3.85 14.23 -13.38
C MET A 312 3.69 15.69 -12.93
N PRO A 313 4.48 16.17 -11.96
CA PRO A 313 4.51 17.57 -11.60
C PRO A 313 4.98 18.42 -12.79
N ASP A 314 4.23 19.47 -13.11
CA ASP A 314 4.47 20.38 -14.25
C ASP A 314 4.64 19.67 -15.60
N ASP A 315 4.04 18.48 -15.77
CA ASP A 315 4.20 17.59 -16.92
C ASP A 315 5.68 17.26 -17.23
N ASP A 316 6.57 17.37 -16.23
CA ASP A 316 8.00 17.13 -16.36
C ASP A 316 8.33 15.64 -16.20
N ILE A 317 8.59 14.95 -17.31
CA ILE A 317 8.99 13.53 -17.31
C ILE A 317 10.35 13.30 -16.63
N THR A 318 11.19 14.34 -16.47
CA THR A 318 12.49 14.25 -15.78
C THR A 318 12.35 14.43 -14.27
N HIS A 319 11.15 14.70 -13.77
CA HIS A 319 10.87 14.77 -12.35
C HIS A 319 11.25 13.44 -11.66
N PRO A 320 11.76 13.44 -10.41
CA PRO A 320 12.23 12.21 -9.77
C PRO A 320 11.23 11.06 -9.71
N VAL A 321 9.93 11.35 -9.61
CA VAL A 321 8.88 10.33 -9.52
C VAL A 321 8.69 9.55 -10.84
N PRO A 322 8.39 10.19 -11.99
CA PRO A 322 8.35 9.48 -13.28
C PRO A 322 9.70 8.89 -13.66
N ASP A 323 10.81 9.61 -13.43
CA ASP A 323 12.17 9.14 -13.77
C ASP A 323 12.49 7.82 -13.05
N LEU A 324 12.39 7.79 -11.71
CA LEU A 324 12.68 6.57 -10.94
C LEU A 324 11.66 5.46 -11.21
N THR A 325 10.39 5.79 -11.45
CA THR A 325 9.39 4.78 -11.81
C THR A 325 9.77 4.12 -13.14
N GLY A 326 10.12 4.90 -14.17
CA GLY A 326 10.54 4.38 -15.47
C GLY A 326 11.82 3.54 -15.42
N TYR A 327 12.74 3.80 -14.49
CA TYR A 327 13.92 2.95 -14.26
C TYR A 327 13.60 1.59 -13.63
N ILE A 328 12.45 1.46 -12.95
CA ILE A 328 12.06 0.22 -12.28
C ILE A 328 11.07 -0.56 -13.16
N THR A 329 10.10 0.11 -13.78
CA THR A 329 9.03 -0.51 -14.56
C THR A 329 9.45 -0.90 -15.97
N GLU A 330 8.63 -1.71 -16.63
CA GLU A 330 8.94 -2.34 -17.93
C GLU A 330 8.25 -1.57 -19.06
N GLY A 331 8.58 -0.29 -19.19
CA GLY A 331 7.93 0.68 -20.08
C GLY A 331 7.04 1.66 -19.34
N GLN A 332 6.27 2.45 -20.08
CA GLN A 332 5.28 3.41 -19.57
C GLN A 332 4.30 3.82 -20.68
N ILE A 333 3.06 4.11 -20.31
CA ILE A 333 2.04 4.73 -21.16
C ILE A 333 2.00 6.22 -20.82
N VAL A 334 1.99 7.11 -21.81
CA VAL A 334 1.95 8.57 -21.66
C VAL A 334 0.72 9.13 -22.37
#